data_AF-A0A2V0NX99-F1
#
_entry.id   AF-A0A2V0NX99-F1
#
_cell.length_a   1.000
_cell.length_b   1.000
_cell.length_c   1.000
_cell.angle_alpha   90.00
_cell.angle_beta   90.00
_cell.angle_gamma   90.00
#
_symmetry.space_group_name_H-M   'P 1'
#
loop_
_entity.id
_entity.type
_entity.pdbx_description
1 polymer ?
#
loop_
_entity_poly.entity_id
_entity_poly.type
_entity_poly.pdbx_seq_one_letter_code
_entity_poly.pdbx_strand_id
1 'polypeptide(L)'
;MAAWRQCGPWRAAALALPLVLLLAAPRAAAADRPPRRKLQPRSGPSPLPIEARGLAARDVGAAELAEGAREWEGGAAVARRRFGGAVLAYVTPWHRQGYGWAVRFRGKLTHVSPVWYQLRTDGEGQLALVGGHEHNATWLRELREPTEGGGCGGGGAAVGSAEGGSGDAEGRAAGSSGSAESGGDESGGSSGGGGSGDAGHTCSAGGARKPPPRVLPRVVIELGGRELLLLLERPGPAIERLAEEAERRGYDGFVLDAWQAWAAMGAFREGGFGPAAVGFARALAAALRRGGRGLVLAVPPALPAAAGRPHSDVGLLAGLGGEVEGFSVMTYDHLAAIPGPNAPLPWMEANLKLLLEGGGGSGGSGGGGGGKGSSGGGPALEPGSVLLGLNFYGYEFSRPDDGAPAAAAAAGAARWSFDAVVAERFLSALARLQPALAWDGEAGEHYAKFKEGGKRRRIYFPTPASLAARVALAREWGVGLSIWELGQGMEAFFDLL
;
A
#
# COMPACT_ATOMS: atom_id res chain seq x y z
N MET A 1 -65.38 68.39 -33.25
CA MET A 1 -65.47 69.02 -34.58
C MET A 1 -64.73 68.16 -35.57
N ALA A 2 -65.31 68.08 -36.76
CA ALA A 2 -65.07 67.10 -37.79
C ALA A 2 -63.76 67.30 -38.57
N ALA A 3 -63.24 66.17 -39.04
CA ALA A 3 -62.84 65.86 -40.41
C ALA A 3 -61.69 66.60 -41.15
N TRP A 4 -60.71 65.77 -41.53
CA TRP A 4 -60.20 65.51 -42.90
C TRP A 4 -59.28 66.53 -43.59
N ARG A 5 -58.12 66.01 -44.04
CA ARG A 5 -57.55 65.99 -45.42
C ARG A 5 -56.19 65.28 -45.38
N GLN A 6 -56.08 64.04 -45.85
CA GLN A 6 -55.69 63.61 -47.22
C GLN A 6 -54.39 64.25 -47.76
N CYS A 7 -53.36 63.41 -47.99
CA CYS A 7 -52.77 63.12 -49.32
C CYS A 7 -51.59 62.13 -49.17
N GLY A 8 -51.59 61.01 -49.93
CA GLY A 8 -50.49 60.03 -50.02
C GLY A 8 -49.45 60.41 -51.09
N PRO A 9 -48.87 59.47 -51.86
CA PRO A 9 -48.37 58.12 -51.54
C PRO A 9 -46.89 57.95 -52.00
N TRP A 10 -46.41 56.69 -52.10
CA TRP A 10 -45.34 56.13 -52.97
C TRP A 10 -44.26 55.27 -52.26
N ARG A 11 -44.36 53.96 -52.57
CA ARG A 11 -43.30 52.96 -52.89
C ARG A 11 -42.49 52.25 -51.77
N ALA A 12 -42.95 51.03 -51.51
CA ALA A 12 -42.26 49.74 -51.70
C ALA A 12 -40.77 49.59 -51.32
N ALA A 13 -40.50 48.71 -50.34
CA ALA A 13 -39.33 47.83 -50.34
C ALA A 13 -39.67 46.52 -49.62
N ALA A 14 -39.57 45.41 -50.34
CA ALA A 14 -39.69 44.06 -49.82
C ALA A 14 -38.42 43.68 -49.03
N LEU A 15 -38.58 43.16 -47.81
CA LEU A 15 -37.50 42.57 -47.02
C LEU A 15 -37.65 41.05 -47.03
N ALA A 16 -36.67 40.40 -47.67
CA ALA A 16 -36.49 38.95 -47.64
C ALA A 16 -35.84 38.54 -46.31
N LEU A 17 -36.45 37.61 -45.58
CA LEU A 17 -35.83 36.90 -44.46
C LEU A 17 -35.08 35.66 -45.00
N PRO A 18 -33.81 35.41 -44.63
CA PRO A 18 -33.15 34.16 -44.95
C PRO A 18 -33.61 33.06 -43.98
N LEU A 19 -34.13 31.97 -44.54
CA LEU A 19 -34.48 30.73 -43.87
C LEU A 19 -33.18 29.98 -43.53
N VAL A 20 -32.75 30.02 -42.26
CA VAL A 20 -31.63 29.19 -41.76
C VAL A 20 -32.16 27.77 -41.53
N LEU A 21 -31.85 26.88 -42.46
CA LEU A 21 -32.04 25.43 -42.32
C LEU A 21 -31.00 24.87 -41.32
N LEU A 22 -31.42 24.68 -40.08
CA LEU A 22 -30.71 23.87 -39.09
C LEU A 22 -30.75 22.40 -39.53
N LEU A 23 -29.71 21.95 -40.23
CA LEU A 23 -29.43 20.53 -40.43
C LEU A 23 -29.07 19.92 -39.07
N ALA A 24 -30.06 19.32 -38.42
CA ALA A 24 -29.83 18.44 -37.29
C ALA A 24 -29.02 17.23 -37.78
N ALA A 25 -27.74 17.15 -37.40
CA ALA A 25 -26.95 15.95 -37.62
C ALA A 25 -27.64 14.75 -36.95
N PRO A 26 -27.72 13.58 -37.61
CA PRO A 26 -28.35 12.42 -37.02
C PRO A 26 -27.58 12.02 -35.75
N ARG A 27 -28.31 11.93 -34.65
CA ARG A 27 -27.84 11.38 -33.37
C ARG A 27 -27.37 9.96 -33.68
N ALA A 28 -26.05 9.72 -33.65
CA ALA A 28 -25.49 8.39 -33.86
C ALA A 28 -26.23 7.40 -32.95
N ALA A 29 -26.97 6.47 -33.55
CA ALA A 29 -27.60 5.40 -32.83
C ALA A 29 -26.51 4.72 -32.00
N ALA A 30 -26.74 4.57 -30.70
CA ALA A 30 -25.84 3.82 -29.85
C ALA A 30 -25.71 2.43 -30.46
N ALA A 31 -24.55 2.13 -31.04
CA ALA A 31 -24.26 0.78 -31.53
C ALA A 31 -24.57 -0.18 -30.39
N ASP A 32 -25.45 -1.15 -30.64
CA ASP A 32 -25.82 -2.17 -29.66
C ASP A 32 -24.52 -2.78 -29.15
N ARG A 33 -24.24 -2.56 -27.85
CA ARG A 33 -23.07 -3.16 -27.24
C ARG A 33 -23.26 -4.67 -27.29
N PRO A 34 -22.24 -5.44 -27.70
CA PRO A 34 -22.35 -6.89 -27.72
C PRO A 34 -22.81 -7.40 -26.34
N PRO A 35 -23.63 -8.46 -26.30
CA PRO A 35 -24.14 -9.00 -25.05
C PRO A 35 -22.95 -9.38 -24.15
N ARG A 36 -23.02 -8.97 -22.89
CA ARG A 36 -21.96 -9.22 -21.91
C ARG A 36 -21.81 -10.72 -21.69
N ARG A 37 -20.56 -11.19 -21.62
CA ARG A 37 -20.26 -12.60 -21.33
C ARG A 37 -20.73 -12.94 -19.92
N LYS A 38 -21.42 -14.07 -19.73
CA LYS A 38 -21.68 -14.58 -18.38
C LYS A 38 -20.36 -15.10 -17.81
N LEU A 39 -19.81 -14.38 -16.82
CA LEU A 39 -18.52 -14.73 -16.22
C LEU A 39 -18.69 -15.73 -15.08
N GLN A 40 -17.67 -16.55 -14.88
CA GLN A 40 -17.55 -17.44 -13.71
C GLN A 40 -16.25 -17.10 -12.97
N PRO A 41 -16.31 -16.24 -11.94
CA PRO A 41 -15.14 -15.91 -11.13
C PRO A 41 -14.54 -17.17 -10.52
N ARG A 42 -13.23 -17.36 -10.72
CA ARG A 42 -12.44 -18.43 -10.14
C ARG A 42 -11.63 -17.87 -8.98
N SER A 43 -11.38 -18.70 -7.99
CA SER A 43 -10.54 -18.37 -6.84
C SER A 43 -9.81 -19.63 -6.39
N GLY A 44 -8.69 -19.44 -5.70
CA GLY A 44 -7.92 -20.57 -5.18
C GLY A 44 -6.58 -20.78 -5.89
N PRO A 45 -5.87 -21.86 -5.54
CA PRO A 45 -4.63 -22.23 -6.19
C PRO A 45 -4.89 -22.65 -7.64
N SER A 46 -4.08 -22.10 -8.54
CA SER A 46 -4.00 -22.45 -9.95
C SER A 46 -2.70 -23.20 -10.24
N PRO A 47 -2.72 -24.23 -11.11
CA PRO A 47 -1.50 -24.90 -11.54
C PRO A 47 -0.69 -24.06 -12.56
N LEU A 48 -1.27 -22.97 -13.08
CA LEU A 48 -0.67 -22.15 -14.12
C LEU A 48 0.01 -20.92 -13.53
N PRO A 49 1.23 -20.59 -14.00
CA PRO A 49 1.87 -19.34 -13.64
C PRO A 49 1.07 -18.13 -14.14
N ILE A 50 1.25 -16.97 -13.50
CA ILE A 50 0.48 -15.76 -13.85
C ILE A 50 0.61 -15.36 -15.33
N GLU A 51 1.77 -15.62 -15.94
CA GLU A 51 2.03 -15.37 -17.36
C GLU A 51 1.15 -16.25 -18.26
N ALA A 52 0.99 -17.54 -17.92
CA ALA A 52 0.15 -18.47 -18.67
C ALA A 52 -1.35 -18.19 -18.47
N ARG A 53 -1.74 -17.54 -17.36
CA ARG A 53 -3.10 -17.04 -17.14
C ARG A 53 -3.37 -15.71 -17.88
N GLY A 54 -2.37 -15.09 -18.49
CA GLY A 54 -2.51 -13.84 -19.24
C GLY A 54 -2.85 -12.61 -18.39
N LEU A 55 -2.84 -12.71 -17.06
CA LEU A 55 -3.32 -11.64 -16.17
C LEU A 55 -2.34 -10.46 -16.05
N ALA A 56 -1.06 -10.69 -16.34
CA ALA A 56 -0.01 -9.67 -16.32
C ALA A 56 0.15 -8.94 -17.66
N ALA A 57 -0.67 -9.25 -18.68
CA ALA A 57 -0.61 -8.60 -19.98
C ALA A 57 -1.19 -7.18 -19.94
N ARG A 58 -0.61 -6.26 -20.72
CA ARG A 58 -1.06 -4.85 -20.83
C ARG A 58 -2.36 -4.68 -21.62
N ASP A 59 -2.76 -5.71 -22.35
CA ASP A 59 -4.00 -5.80 -23.13
C ASP A 59 -5.03 -6.73 -22.47
N VAL A 60 -4.84 -7.06 -21.18
CA VAL A 60 -5.79 -7.88 -20.42
C VAL A 60 -7.19 -7.26 -20.42
N GLY A 61 -8.19 -8.06 -20.74
CA GLY A 61 -9.59 -7.63 -20.75
C GLY A 61 -10.23 -7.62 -19.36
N ALA A 62 -11.30 -6.85 -19.21
CA ALA A 62 -12.05 -6.77 -17.96
C ALA A 62 -12.66 -8.12 -17.54
N ALA A 63 -13.08 -8.94 -18.50
CA ALA A 63 -13.67 -10.24 -18.25
C ALA A 63 -12.64 -11.24 -17.71
N GLU A 64 -11.47 -11.28 -18.34
CA GLU A 64 -10.33 -12.13 -17.98
C GLU A 64 -9.84 -11.79 -16.57
N LEU A 65 -9.66 -10.50 -16.28
CA LEU A 65 -9.24 -10.04 -14.96
C LEU A 65 -10.30 -10.31 -13.90
N ALA A 66 -11.59 -10.04 -14.18
CA ALA A 66 -12.68 -10.34 -13.26
C ALA A 66 -12.80 -11.83 -12.91
N GLU A 67 -12.48 -12.71 -13.86
CA GLU A 67 -12.53 -14.15 -13.65
C GLU A 67 -11.31 -14.73 -12.93
N GLY A 68 -10.09 -14.28 -13.29
CA GLY A 68 -8.86 -14.93 -12.85
C GLY A 68 -8.10 -14.25 -11.71
N ALA A 69 -8.44 -13.00 -11.36
CA ALA A 69 -7.68 -12.20 -10.39
C ALA A 69 -7.58 -12.79 -8.97
N ARG A 70 -8.54 -13.65 -8.59
CA ARG A 70 -8.57 -14.31 -7.26
C ARG A 70 -7.88 -15.67 -7.26
N GLU A 71 -7.30 -16.08 -8.39
CA GLU A 71 -6.45 -17.25 -8.49
C GLU A 71 -4.99 -16.86 -8.20
N TRP A 72 -4.24 -17.74 -7.56
CA TRP A 72 -2.80 -17.59 -7.33
C TRP A 72 -2.05 -18.89 -7.66
N GLU A 73 -0.74 -18.86 -7.87
CA GLU A 73 0.04 -20.07 -8.13
C GLU A 73 0.06 -21.02 -6.93
N GLY A 74 -0.39 -22.26 -7.14
CA GLY A 74 -0.47 -23.28 -6.10
C GLY A 74 0.87 -23.98 -5.76
N GLY A 75 0.82 -24.86 -4.77
CA GLY A 75 1.95 -25.73 -4.38
C GLY A 75 3.17 -24.95 -3.89
N ALA A 76 4.37 -25.39 -4.27
CA ALA A 76 5.63 -24.78 -3.84
C ALA A 76 5.80 -23.31 -4.31
N ALA A 77 5.05 -22.88 -5.33
CA ALA A 77 5.09 -21.51 -5.84
C ALA A 77 4.57 -20.49 -4.81
N VAL A 78 3.69 -20.90 -3.89
CA VAL A 78 3.18 -20.04 -2.79
C VAL A 78 4.33 -19.57 -1.89
N ALA A 79 5.33 -20.42 -1.64
CA ALA A 79 6.50 -20.11 -0.84
C ALA A 79 7.69 -19.57 -1.67
N ARG A 80 7.59 -19.61 -3.00
CA ARG A 80 8.61 -19.09 -3.91
C ARG A 80 8.53 -17.57 -3.95
N ARG A 81 9.66 -16.93 -3.66
CA ARG A 81 9.83 -15.48 -3.76
C ARG A 81 10.41 -15.18 -5.13
N ARG A 82 9.72 -14.39 -5.95
CA ARG A 82 10.19 -13.96 -7.27
C ARG A 82 10.98 -12.65 -7.22
N PHE A 83 10.78 -11.84 -6.19
CA PHE A 83 11.47 -10.59 -5.96
C PHE A 83 12.58 -10.75 -4.91
N GLY A 84 13.83 -10.48 -5.28
CA GLY A 84 14.98 -10.70 -4.40
C GLY A 84 15.12 -9.69 -3.26
N GLY A 85 14.59 -8.48 -3.43
CA GLY A 85 14.70 -7.41 -2.45
C GLY A 85 13.79 -7.58 -1.22
N ALA A 86 13.90 -6.64 -0.29
CA ALA A 86 13.00 -6.58 0.86
C ALA A 86 11.56 -6.29 0.41
N VAL A 87 10.60 -6.95 1.05
CA VAL A 87 9.15 -6.73 0.88
C VAL A 87 8.55 -6.51 2.26
N LEU A 88 8.18 -5.27 2.56
CA LEU A 88 7.40 -4.87 3.72
C LEU A 88 5.92 -4.83 3.34
N ALA A 89 5.07 -5.41 4.16
CA ALA A 89 3.63 -5.43 3.90
C ALA A 89 2.84 -4.97 5.13
N TYR A 90 2.00 -3.95 4.95
CA TYR A 90 1.09 -3.50 6.01
C TYR A 90 -0.12 -4.42 6.09
N VAL A 91 -0.59 -4.68 7.31
CA VAL A 91 -1.87 -5.36 7.58
C VAL A 91 -2.71 -4.53 8.55
N THR A 92 -4.01 -4.40 8.27
CA THR A 92 -4.89 -3.50 9.02
C THR A 92 -6.07 -4.23 9.65
N PRO A 93 -6.53 -3.84 10.86
CA PRO A 93 -7.73 -4.39 11.49
C PRO A 93 -9.00 -4.27 10.64
N TRP A 94 -9.13 -3.21 9.83
CA TRP A 94 -10.32 -2.94 9.02
C TRP A 94 -10.34 -3.67 7.66
N HIS A 95 -9.24 -4.31 7.24
CA HIS A 95 -9.19 -5.22 6.09
C HIS A 95 -8.67 -6.60 6.50
N ARG A 96 -9.48 -7.29 7.32
CA ARG A 96 -9.08 -8.51 8.05
C ARG A 96 -8.52 -9.64 7.19
N GLN A 97 -8.87 -9.73 5.90
CA GLN A 97 -8.31 -10.74 4.99
C GLN A 97 -6.78 -10.62 4.84
N GLY A 98 -6.20 -9.43 5.05
CA GLY A 98 -4.76 -9.20 5.02
C GLY A 98 -3.99 -10.06 6.03
N TYR A 99 -4.57 -10.38 7.19
CA TYR A 99 -3.96 -11.29 8.17
C TYR A 99 -3.79 -12.70 7.62
N GLY A 100 -4.83 -13.22 6.96
CA GLY A 100 -4.79 -14.55 6.33
C GLY A 100 -3.84 -14.60 5.14
N TRP A 101 -3.79 -13.54 4.33
CA TRP A 101 -2.84 -13.43 3.21
C TRP A 101 -1.39 -13.30 3.68
N ALA A 102 -1.13 -12.57 4.76
CA ALA A 102 0.20 -12.51 5.37
C ALA A 102 0.71 -13.91 5.75
N VAL A 103 -0.14 -14.74 6.37
CA VAL A 103 0.22 -16.14 6.70
C VAL A 103 0.39 -16.98 5.44
N ARG A 104 -0.57 -16.92 4.50
CA ARG A 104 -0.55 -17.73 3.27
C ARG A 104 0.68 -17.46 2.41
N PHE A 105 1.03 -16.19 2.23
CA PHE A 105 2.08 -15.74 1.33
C PHE A 105 3.37 -15.34 2.07
N ARG A 106 3.53 -15.72 3.34
CA ARG A 106 4.67 -15.32 4.21
C ARG A 106 6.05 -15.56 3.59
N GLY A 107 6.22 -16.60 2.77
CA GLY A 107 7.49 -16.90 2.08
C GLY A 107 7.93 -15.82 1.06
N LYS A 108 7.01 -14.94 0.67
CA LYS A 108 7.23 -13.82 -0.26
C LYS A 108 7.52 -12.50 0.46
N LEU A 109 7.32 -12.45 1.78
CA LEU A 109 7.47 -11.24 2.59
C LEU A 109 8.77 -11.30 3.39
N THR A 110 9.44 -10.17 3.58
CA THR A 110 10.54 -10.04 4.56
C THR A 110 10.07 -9.41 5.86
N HIS A 111 9.08 -8.52 5.77
CA HIS A 111 8.55 -7.77 6.90
C HIS A 111 7.03 -7.72 6.81
N VAL A 112 6.37 -7.84 7.96
CA VAL A 112 4.94 -7.56 8.11
C VAL A 112 4.77 -6.49 9.17
N SER A 113 4.03 -5.43 8.83
CA SER A 113 3.76 -4.30 9.71
C SER A 113 2.28 -4.22 10.05
N PRO A 114 1.83 -4.86 11.14
CA PRO A 114 0.47 -4.68 11.60
C PRO A 114 0.21 -3.27 12.12
N VAL A 115 -0.89 -2.66 11.69
CA VAL A 115 -1.27 -1.29 12.00
C VAL A 115 -2.09 -1.26 13.29
N TRP A 116 -1.40 -1.25 14.43
CA TRP A 116 -2.03 -1.35 15.75
C TRP A 116 -1.85 -0.11 16.61
N TYR A 117 -0.65 0.48 16.63
CA TYR A 117 -0.28 1.39 17.71
C TYR A 117 -0.37 2.86 17.33
N GLN A 118 -0.76 3.68 18.31
CA GLN A 118 -0.62 5.13 18.28
C GLN A 118 0.03 5.60 19.58
N LEU A 119 0.96 6.54 19.48
CA LEU A 119 1.52 7.27 20.60
C LEU A 119 0.83 8.64 20.67
N ARG A 120 0.13 8.90 21.77
CA ARG A 120 -0.65 10.11 21.98
C ARG A 120 -0.65 10.52 23.46
N THR A 121 -1.25 11.66 23.78
CA THR A 121 -1.60 12.00 25.17
C THR A 121 -2.95 11.38 25.53
N ASP A 122 -3.07 10.89 26.76
CA ASP A 122 -4.34 10.44 27.32
C ASP A 122 -5.17 11.62 27.90
N GLY A 123 -6.32 11.31 28.49
CA GLY A 123 -7.20 12.33 29.08
C GLY A 123 -6.60 13.09 30.27
N GLU A 124 -5.47 12.62 30.81
CA GLU A 124 -4.73 13.23 31.92
C GLU A 124 -3.48 13.98 31.41
N GLY A 125 -3.30 14.07 30.09
CA GLY A 125 -2.16 14.71 29.45
C GLY A 125 -0.86 13.91 29.56
N GLN A 126 -0.92 12.63 29.92
CA GLN A 126 0.24 11.76 30.01
C GLN A 126 0.49 11.03 28.68
N LEU A 127 1.75 10.75 28.38
CA LEU A 127 2.13 10.03 27.18
C LEU A 127 1.69 8.55 27.26
N ALA A 128 0.83 8.14 26.34
CA ALA A 128 0.25 6.81 26.26
C ALA A 128 0.51 6.16 24.90
N LEU A 129 0.89 4.87 24.95
CA LEU A 129 0.92 3.99 23.79
C LEU A 129 -0.39 3.19 23.76
N VAL A 130 -1.27 3.49 22.82
CA VAL A 130 -2.59 2.88 22.70
C VAL A 130 -2.65 1.89 21.52
N GLY A 131 -3.73 1.11 21.44
CA GLY A 131 -3.93 0.10 20.39
C GLY A 131 -3.43 -1.31 20.74
N GLY A 132 -2.83 -1.49 21.92
CA GLY A 132 -2.31 -2.80 22.36
C GLY A 132 -3.35 -3.92 22.49
N HIS A 133 -4.65 -3.61 22.43
CA HIS A 133 -5.74 -4.61 22.38
C HIS A 133 -5.84 -5.30 21.02
N GLU A 134 -5.32 -4.70 19.94
CA GLU A 134 -5.26 -5.30 18.60
C GLU A 134 -4.19 -6.39 18.47
N HIS A 135 -3.27 -6.48 19.45
CA HIS A 135 -2.23 -7.50 19.47
C HIS A 135 -2.85 -8.91 19.41
N ASN A 136 -2.43 -9.70 18.43
CA ASN A 136 -2.91 -11.06 18.23
C ASN A 136 -1.76 -12.08 18.30
N ALA A 137 -1.58 -12.69 19.47
CA ALA A 137 -0.52 -13.67 19.72
C ALA A 137 -0.67 -14.96 18.88
N THR A 138 -1.91 -15.38 18.60
CA THR A 138 -2.20 -16.56 17.79
C THR A 138 -1.75 -16.34 16.35
N TRP A 139 -2.16 -15.23 15.74
CA TRP A 139 -1.75 -14.87 14.38
C TRP A 139 -0.24 -14.68 14.25
N LEU A 140 0.42 -14.09 15.25
CA LEU A 140 1.88 -13.95 15.25
C LEU A 140 2.59 -15.30 15.27
N ARG A 141 2.05 -16.28 15.99
CA ARG A 141 2.58 -17.64 16.02
C ARG A 141 2.45 -18.29 14.65
N GLU A 142 1.27 -18.25 14.05
CA GLU A 142 1.01 -18.78 12.69
C GLU A 142 1.89 -18.12 11.63
N LEU A 143 2.07 -16.80 11.69
CA LEU A 143 2.92 -16.06 10.76
C LEU A 143 4.40 -16.48 10.87
N ARG A 144 4.84 -16.84 12.08
CA ARG A 144 6.21 -17.25 12.38
C ARG A 144 6.48 -18.73 12.10
N GLU A 145 5.47 -19.51 11.75
CA GLU A 145 5.67 -20.90 11.37
C GLU A 145 6.55 -21.01 10.11
N PRO A 146 7.50 -21.97 10.08
CA PRO A 146 8.33 -22.21 8.92
C PRO A 146 7.48 -22.39 7.65
N THR A 147 8.00 -21.93 6.52
CA THR A 147 7.45 -22.35 5.22
C THR A 147 8.00 -23.73 4.90
N GLU A 148 7.13 -24.71 4.70
CA GLU A 148 7.56 -26.01 4.18
C GLU A 148 8.14 -25.80 2.78
N GLY A 149 9.47 -25.89 2.67
CA GLY A 149 10.12 -25.96 1.37
C GLY A 149 9.62 -27.21 0.67
N GLY A 150 9.09 -27.06 -0.54
CA GLY A 150 8.40 -28.12 -1.28
C GLY A 150 9.10 -29.48 -1.17
N GLY A 151 8.55 -30.33 -0.31
CA GLY A 151 8.77 -31.77 -0.25
C GLY A 151 7.43 -32.44 -0.55
N CYS A 152 7.48 -33.56 -1.26
CA CYS A 152 6.34 -34.25 -1.87
C CYS A 152 5.10 -34.38 -0.97
N GLY A 153 3.93 -34.19 -1.59
CA GLY A 153 2.66 -34.04 -0.90
C GLY A 153 2.18 -35.24 -0.09
N GLY A 154 1.44 -34.92 0.96
CA GLY A 154 0.45 -35.78 1.61
C GLY A 154 -0.80 -34.93 1.84
N GLY A 155 -1.95 -35.39 1.34
CA GLY A 155 -3.22 -34.68 1.42
C GLY A 155 -3.85 -34.69 2.82
N GLY A 156 -4.78 -33.76 3.02
CA GLY A 156 -5.66 -33.64 4.18
C GLY A 156 -5.30 -32.43 5.06
N ALA A 157 -6.20 -31.54 5.48
CA ALA A 157 -7.65 -31.55 5.50
C ALA A 157 -8.19 -30.11 5.46
N ALA A 158 -9.47 -30.01 5.09
CA ALA A 158 -10.25 -28.78 4.95
C ALA A 158 -10.28 -27.92 6.22
N VAL A 159 -10.14 -26.61 6.07
CA VAL A 159 -10.49 -25.63 7.11
C VAL A 159 -11.97 -25.32 6.93
N GLY A 160 -12.79 -25.81 7.86
CA GLY A 160 -14.21 -25.54 7.94
C GLY A 160 -14.48 -24.08 8.34
N SER A 161 -15.45 -23.48 7.63
CA SER A 161 -16.06 -22.20 7.95
C SER A 161 -16.65 -22.22 9.36
N ALA A 162 -16.35 -21.19 10.17
CA ALA A 162 -17.07 -20.91 11.41
C ALA A 162 -17.84 -19.60 11.26
N GLU A 163 -19.15 -19.72 11.03
CA GLU A 163 -20.13 -18.67 11.31
C GLU A 163 -20.75 -18.92 12.69
N GLY A 164 -20.87 -17.84 13.48
CA GLY A 164 -22.01 -17.55 14.37
C GLY A 164 -22.15 -18.31 15.71
N GLY A 165 -22.20 -17.56 16.81
CA GLY A 165 -22.80 -18.06 18.06
C GLY A 165 -22.44 -17.27 19.32
N SER A 166 -23.17 -16.18 19.57
CA SER A 166 -23.27 -15.49 20.86
C SER A 166 -23.93 -16.38 21.92
N GLY A 167 -23.47 -16.33 23.17
CA GLY A 167 -24.15 -16.93 24.32
C GLY A 167 -23.42 -16.62 25.62
N ASP A 168 -24.02 -15.73 26.42
CA ASP A 168 -23.63 -15.39 27.78
C ASP A 168 -23.79 -16.58 28.75
N ALA A 169 -22.89 -16.69 29.72
CA ALA A 169 -23.20 -17.25 31.05
C ALA A 169 -22.09 -16.90 32.07
N GLU A 170 -22.47 -16.06 33.04
CA GLU A 170 -21.78 -15.90 34.33
C GLU A 170 -21.79 -17.21 35.13
N GLY A 171 -20.79 -17.41 36.01
CA GLY A 171 -20.97 -18.38 37.09
C GLY A 171 -19.72 -18.90 37.82
N ARG A 172 -19.27 -18.11 38.79
CA ARG A 172 -18.71 -18.52 40.10
C ARG A 172 -17.29 -19.08 40.22
N ALA A 173 -16.62 -18.47 41.19
CA ALA A 173 -15.35 -18.80 41.79
C ALA A 173 -15.42 -20.04 42.72
N ALA A 174 -14.28 -20.72 42.86
CA ALA A 174 -13.77 -21.28 44.10
C ALA A 174 -12.27 -21.56 43.93
N GLY A 175 -11.44 -21.05 44.83
CA GLY A 175 -10.00 -21.28 44.83
C GLY A 175 -9.60 -22.60 45.48
N SER A 176 -8.33 -22.96 45.36
CA SER A 176 -7.50 -23.24 46.53
C SER A 176 -6.03 -23.33 46.12
N SER A 177 -5.21 -22.84 47.04
CA SER A 177 -3.77 -22.87 47.15
C SER A 177 -3.19 -24.27 47.30
N GLY A 178 -1.95 -24.46 46.85
CA GLY A 178 -1.10 -25.59 47.24
C GLY A 178 0.33 -25.39 46.75
N SER A 179 1.20 -24.97 47.66
CA SER A 179 2.65 -24.84 47.48
C SER A 179 3.38 -26.17 47.73
N ALA A 180 4.70 -26.14 47.52
CA ALA A 180 5.74 -27.12 47.89
C ALA A 180 5.99 -28.25 46.88
N GLU A 181 7.19 -28.79 46.68
CA GLU A 181 8.59 -28.36 46.78
C GLU A 181 9.41 -29.58 46.27
N SER A 182 10.56 -29.31 45.64
CA SER A 182 11.81 -30.10 45.62
C SER A 182 11.83 -31.64 45.45
N GLY A 183 12.70 -32.08 44.54
CA GLY A 183 13.74 -33.06 44.89
C GLY A 183 13.85 -34.30 44.00
N GLY A 184 15.06 -34.57 43.50
CA GLY A 184 15.52 -35.93 43.19
C GLY A 184 16.11 -36.13 41.81
N ASP A 185 17.44 -36.05 41.72
CA ASP A 185 18.28 -36.62 40.66
C ASP A 185 18.06 -38.13 40.47
N GLU A 186 18.30 -38.64 39.26
CA GLU A 186 19.21 -39.79 39.07
C GLU A 186 19.56 -40.05 37.60
N SER A 187 20.82 -40.42 37.43
CA SER A 187 21.56 -40.63 36.19
C SER A 187 21.70 -42.11 35.84
N GLY A 188 21.82 -42.41 34.53
CA GLY A 188 22.71 -43.46 34.03
C GLY A 188 22.04 -44.69 33.38
N GLY A 189 22.60 -45.12 32.25
CA GLY A 189 22.38 -46.47 31.71
C GLY A 189 22.46 -46.59 30.19
N SER A 190 23.66 -46.87 29.68
CA SER A 190 23.97 -47.22 28.28
C SER A 190 23.88 -48.74 28.04
N SER A 191 23.36 -49.15 26.88
CA SER A 191 23.72 -50.35 26.06
C SER A 191 22.62 -50.52 24.99
N GLY A 192 22.81 -50.93 23.74
CA GLY A 192 23.90 -51.57 23.02
C GLY A 192 23.32 -52.70 22.14
N GLY A 193 23.46 -52.62 20.81
CA GLY A 193 23.10 -53.67 19.82
C GLY A 193 21.85 -53.34 19.00
N GLY A 194 21.71 -53.63 17.72
CA GLY A 194 22.49 -54.32 16.69
C GLY A 194 21.65 -54.24 15.40
N GLY A 195 22.28 -54.11 14.24
CA GLY A 195 21.63 -53.59 13.03
C GLY A 195 20.69 -54.53 12.27
N SER A 196 19.95 -53.92 11.34
CA SER A 196 19.56 -54.51 10.06
C SER A 196 19.34 -53.37 9.06
N GLY A 197 20.06 -53.42 7.94
CA GLY A 197 20.00 -52.41 6.90
C GLY A 197 18.61 -52.33 6.28
N ASP A 198 18.14 -51.10 6.12
CA ASP A 198 17.20 -50.77 5.07
C ASP A 198 17.80 -49.63 4.26
N ALA A 199 17.83 -49.79 2.95
CA ALA A 199 18.42 -48.85 2.01
C ALA A 199 17.51 -47.62 1.89
N GLY A 200 17.55 -46.78 2.92
CA GLY A 200 16.90 -45.48 2.93
C GLY A 200 17.52 -44.61 1.85
N HIS A 201 16.76 -44.40 0.78
CA HIS A 201 17.00 -43.30 -0.14
C HIS A 201 17.00 -42.00 0.68
N THR A 202 18.18 -41.52 1.03
CA THR A 202 18.35 -40.19 1.62
C THR A 202 18.06 -39.18 0.52
N CYS A 203 16.79 -38.81 0.38
CA CYS A 203 16.43 -37.57 -0.29
C CYS A 203 17.08 -36.45 0.51
N SER A 204 18.21 -35.94 0.00
CA SER A 204 18.84 -34.74 0.54
C SER A 204 17.86 -33.59 0.39
N ALA A 205 17.14 -33.27 1.47
CA ALA A 205 16.27 -32.11 1.58
C ALA A 205 17.14 -30.84 1.66
N GLY A 206 17.76 -30.49 0.53
CA GLY A 206 18.68 -29.36 0.38
C GLY A 206 17.98 -28.03 0.07
N GLY A 207 16.75 -27.81 0.55
CA GLY A 207 16.10 -26.51 0.49
C GLY A 207 16.24 -25.81 1.83
N ALA A 208 17.17 -24.86 1.96
CA ALA A 208 17.30 -24.07 3.18
C ALA A 208 15.94 -23.43 3.55
N ARG A 209 15.41 -23.76 4.74
CA ARG A 209 14.17 -23.16 5.25
C ARG A 209 14.34 -21.65 5.30
N LYS A 210 13.43 -20.91 4.65
CA LYS A 210 13.42 -19.45 4.72
C LYS A 210 12.95 -19.00 6.10
N PRO A 211 13.58 -17.98 6.71
CA PRO A 211 13.08 -17.42 7.96
C PRO A 211 11.69 -16.82 7.74
N PRO A 212 10.82 -16.83 8.76
CA PRO A 212 9.56 -16.11 8.71
C PRO A 212 9.80 -14.60 8.55
N PRO A 213 8.79 -13.85 8.07
CA PRO A 213 8.90 -12.40 8.00
C PRO A 213 9.04 -11.81 9.41
N ARG A 214 9.85 -10.76 9.53
CA ARG A 214 9.99 -9.97 10.75
C ARG A 214 8.75 -9.14 10.99
N VAL A 215 8.31 -9.03 12.23
CA VAL A 215 7.09 -8.32 12.62
C VAL A 215 7.46 -6.96 13.21
N LEU A 216 7.13 -5.91 12.47
CA LEU A 216 7.41 -4.52 12.83
C LEU A 216 6.09 -3.74 12.90
N PRO A 217 5.33 -3.77 14.02
CA PRO A 217 4.08 -3.04 14.09
C PRO A 217 4.24 -1.56 13.74
N ARG A 218 3.24 -0.98 13.08
CA ARG A 218 3.24 0.46 12.82
C ARG A 218 2.88 1.20 14.11
N VAL A 219 3.66 2.22 14.43
CA VAL A 219 3.38 3.19 15.49
C VAL A 219 3.20 4.56 14.85
N VAL A 220 2.03 5.15 15.02
CA VAL A 220 1.78 6.54 14.61
C VAL A 220 2.09 7.49 15.77
N ILE A 221 2.71 8.64 15.49
CA ILE A 221 2.80 9.73 16.47
C ILE A 221 1.60 10.67 16.27
N GLU A 222 0.60 10.56 17.14
CA GLU A 222 -0.60 11.40 17.15
C GLU A 222 -0.45 12.51 18.21
N LEU A 223 0.55 13.35 18.02
CA LEU A 223 0.84 14.50 18.89
C LEU A 223 0.94 15.77 18.06
N GLY A 224 0.43 16.87 18.60
CA GLY A 224 0.47 18.18 17.96
C GLY A 224 0.94 19.29 18.89
N GLY A 225 1.34 20.43 18.30
CA GLY A 225 1.65 21.65 19.04
C GLY A 225 2.65 21.43 20.19
N ARG A 226 2.26 21.82 21.41
CA ARG A 226 3.12 21.76 22.60
C ARG A 226 3.51 20.34 23.00
N GLU A 227 2.63 19.36 22.81
CA GLU A 227 2.86 17.97 23.24
C GLU A 227 3.98 17.33 22.41
N LEU A 228 3.97 17.59 21.10
CA LEU A 228 5.05 17.14 20.21
C LEU A 228 6.39 17.77 20.60
N LEU A 229 6.42 19.08 20.86
CA LEU A 229 7.65 19.76 21.27
C LEU A 229 8.19 19.20 22.58
N LEU A 230 7.33 18.92 23.55
CA LEU A 230 7.71 18.26 24.81
C LEU A 230 8.28 16.86 24.59
N LEU A 231 7.68 16.06 23.70
CA LEU A 231 8.22 14.75 23.31
C LEU A 231 9.63 14.89 22.71
N LEU A 232 9.84 15.87 21.82
CA LEU A 232 11.13 16.06 21.16
C LEU A 232 12.20 16.61 22.11
N GLU A 233 11.83 17.43 23.09
CA GLU A 233 12.74 17.94 24.13
C GLU A 233 13.11 16.85 25.15
N ARG A 234 12.16 15.97 25.49
CA ARG A 234 12.33 14.90 26.48
C ARG A 234 11.87 13.55 25.93
N PRO A 235 12.60 12.95 24.99
CA PRO A 235 12.16 11.77 24.26
C PRO A 235 12.27 10.46 25.06
N GLY A 236 12.99 10.45 26.18
CA GLY A 236 13.28 9.27 27.00
C GLY A 236 12.04 8.39 27.30
N PRO A 237 10.98 8.94 27.90
CA PRO A 237 9.78 8.17 28.23
C PRO A 237 9.09 7.53 27.01
N ALA A 238 9.10 8.21 25.87
CA ALA A 238 8.54 7.67 24.63
C ALA A 238 9.39 6.50 24.09
N ILE A 239 10.71 6.68 24.10
CA ILE A 239 11.66 5.68 23.62
C ILE A 239 11.64 4.43 24.51
N GLU A 240 11.66 4.61 25.83
CA GLU A 240 11.58 3.52 26.81
C GLU A 240 10.29 2.72 26.62
N ARG A 241 9.14 3.40 26.58
CA ARG A 241 7.84 2.75 26.39
C ARG A 241 7.76 1.93 25.11
N LEU A 242 8.29 2.44 24.00
CA LEU A 242 8.31 1.71 22.73
C LEU A 242 9.27 0.52 22.79
N ALA A 243 10.49 0.70 23.29
CA ALA A 243 11.47 -0.37 23.41
C ALA A 243 10.96 -1.51 24.30
N GLU A 244 10.37 -1.19 25.46
CA GLU A 244 9.74 -2.13 26.38
C GLU A 244 8.57 -2.88 25.72
N GLU A 245 7.72 -2.19 24.95
CA GLU A 245 6.61 -2.85 24.26
C GLU A 245 7.11 -3.86 23.21
N ALA A 246 8.16 -3.51 22.46
CA ALA A 246 8.76 -4.43 21.49
C ALA A 246 9.39 -5.64 22.16
N GLU A 247 9.99 -5.45 23.34
CA GLU A 247 10.54 -6.54 24.13
C GLU A 247 9.44 -7.45 24.68
N ARG A 248 8.50 -6.86 25.40
CA ARG A 248 7.37 -7.53 26.06
C ARG A 248 6.54 -8.37 25.09
N ARG A 249 6.34 -7.89 23.86
CA ARG A 249 5.55 -8.58 22.82
C ARG A 249 6.38 -9.42 21.87
N GLY A 250 7.70 -9.39 21.99
CA GLY A 250 8.62 -10.09 21.09
C GLY A 250 8.53 -9.60 19.64
N TYR A 251 8.33 -8.29 19.42
CA TYR A 251 8.39 -7.68 18.08
C TYR A 251 9.84 -7.54 17.61
N ASP A 252 10.03 -7.60 16.30
CA ASP A 252 11.34 -7.50 15.64
C ASP A 252 11.76 -6.04 15.40
N GLY A 253 10.90 -5.08 15.76
CA GLY A 253 11.08 -3.65 15.55
C GLY A 253 9.76 -2.90 15.44
N PHE A 254 9.81 -1.71 14.86
CA PHE A 254 8.63 -0.93 14.49
C PHE A 254 8.79 -0.27 13.13
N VAL A 255 7.64 0.02 12.51
CA VAL A 255 7.54 1.07 11.50
C VAL A 255 7.07 2.35 12.19
N LEU A 256 7.89 3.39 12.21
CA LEU A 256 7.51 4.70 12.75
C LEU A 256 6.82 5.54 11.67
N ASP A 257 5.58 5.93 11.95
CA ASP A 257 4.76 6.80 11.11
C ASP A 257 4.54 8.14 11.81
N ALA A 258 5.45 9.07 11.54
CA ALA A 258 5.40 10.42 12.11
C ALA A 258 5.77 11.49 11.06
N TRP A 259 6.45 11.07 9.99
CA TRP A 259 7.18 11.96 9.10
C TRP A 259 6.25 12.89 8.33
N GLN A 260 5.13 12.37 7.82
CA GLN A 260 4.15 13.18 7.10
C GLN A 260 3.47 14.20 8.01
N ALA A 261 3.14 13.83 9.25
CA ALA A 261 2.57 14.75 10.23
C ALA A 261 3.58 15.86 10.60
N TRP A 262 4.85 15.49 10.84
CA TRP A 262 5.92 16.46 11.09
C TRP A 262 6.13 17.41 9.92
N ALA A 263 6.13 16.89 8.68
CA ALA A 263 6.22 17.70 7.48
C ALA A 263 5.08 18.71 7.39
N ALA A 264 3.83 18.27 7.65
CA ALA A 264 2.65 19.13 7.66
C ALA A 264 2.72 20.23 8.74
N MET A 265 3.36 19.95 9.87
CA MET A 265 3.64 20.93 10.94
C MET A 265 4.85 21.83 10.65
N GLY A 266 5.52 21.66 9.51
CA GLY A 266 6.64 22.50 9.10
C GLY A 266 7.98 22.09 9.69
N ALA A 267 8.14 20.85 10.17
CA ALA A 267 9.40 20.34 10.74
C ALA A 267 10.60 20.59 9.82
N PHE A 268 10.44 20.31 8.52
CA PHE A 268 11.51 20.34 7.53
C PHE A 268 11.59 21.66 6.75
N ARG A 269 11.00 22.73 7.30
CA ARG A 269 11.18 24.10 6.79
C ARG A 269 12.42 24.72 7.45
N GLU A 270 12.93 25.79 6.86
CA GLU A 270 13.99 26.59 7.48
C GLU A 270 13.55 27.07 8.87
N GLY A 271 14.40 26.84 9.88
CA GLY A 271 14.07 27.12 11.28
C GLY A 271 13.06 26.16 11.93
N GLY A 272 12.62 25.11 11.22
CA GLY A 272 11.74 24.09 11.74
C GLY A 272 12.43 23.10 12.71
N PHE A 273 11.64 22.22 13.30
CA PHE A 273 12.11 21.25 14.31
C PHE A 273 12.66 19.93 13.70
N GLY A 274 12.95 19.90 12.40
CA GLY A 274 13.46 18.74 11.67
C GLY A 274 14.65 18.06 12.33
N PRO A 275 15.70 18.80 12.78
CA PRO A 275 16.82 18.19 13.49
C PRO A 275 16.43 17.48 14.80
N ALA A 276 15.47 18.02 15.55
CA ALA A 276 14.97 17.39 16.76
C ALA A 276 14.15 16.12 16.44
N ALA A 277 13.32 16.16 15.40
CA ALA A 277 12.58 15.00 14.91
C ALA A 277 13.50 13.86 14.44
N VAL A 278 14.55 14.19 13.69
CA VAL A 278 15.61 13.24 13.29
C VAL A 278 16.36 12.71 14.50
N GLY A 279 16.68 13.57 15.48
CA GLY A 279 17.30 13.18 16.75
C GLY A 279 16.45 12.16 17.52
N PHE A 280 15.13 12.36 17.59
CA PHE A 280 14.21 11.39 18.17
C PHE A 280 14.24 10.05 17.42
N ALA A 281 14.13 10.05 16.09
CA ALA A 281 14.17 8.84 15.28
C ALA A 281 15.49 8.06 15.48
N ARG A 282 16.62 8.76 15.48
CA ARG A 282 17.96 8.20 15.76
C ARG A 282 18.04 7.58 17.15
N ALA A 283 17.57 8.29 18.17
CA ALA A 283 17.60 7.80 19.55
C ALA A 283 16.70 6.56 19.74
N LEU A 284 15.52 6.55 19.11
CA LEU A 284 14.64 5.38 19.09
C LEU A 284 15.29 4.19 18.37
N ALA A 285 15.88 4.41 17.19
CA ALA A 285 16.58 3.37 16.44
C ALA A 285 17.74 2.76 17.25
N ALA A 286 18.52 3.61 17.92
CA ALA A 286 19.60 3.17 18.79
C ALA A 286 19.09 2.35 19.99
N ALA A 287 17.95 2.73 20.59
CA ALA A 287 17.33 2.00 21.68
C ALA A 287 16.84 0.61 21.26
N LEU A 288 16.13 0.52 20.13
CA LEU A 288 15.65 -0.74 19.59
C LEU A 288 16.81 -1.67 19.21
N ARG A 289 17.87 -1.12 18.60
CA ARG A 289 19.06 -1.89 18.19
C ARG A 289 19.80 -2.52 19.37
N ARG A 290 19.82 -1.90 20.56
CA ARG A 290 20.38 -2.54 21.77
C ARG A 290 19.69 -3.86 22.12
N GLY A 291 18.42 -4.01 21.78
CA GLY A 291 17.66 -5.26 21.92
C GLY A 291 17.61 -6.13 20.66
N GLY A 292 18.46 -5.87 19.66
CA GLY A 292 18.46 -6.61 18.39
C GLY A 292 17.26 -6.33 17.47
N ARG A 293 16.59 -5.18 17.64
CA ARG A 293 15.37 -4.81 16.91
C ARG A 293 15.64 -3.68 15.91
N GLY A 294 14.82 -3.62 14.87
CA GLY A 294 14.94 -2.63 13.79
C GLY A 294 13.97 -1.46 13.91
N LEU A 295 14.28 -0.39 13.18
CA LEU A 295 13.36 0.73 12.96
C LEU A 295 13.26 0.99 11.46
N VAL A 296 12.05 0.96 10.91
CA VAL A 296 11.76 1.44 9.57
C VAL A 296 10.99 2.75 9.68
N LEU A 297 11.27 3.71 8.81
CA LEU A 297 10.57 5.00 8.79
C LEU A 297 9.57 5.03 7.64
N ALA A 298 8.29 5.26 7.93
CA ALA A 298 7.31 5.61 6.89
C ALA A 298 7.50 7.08 6.51
N VAL A 299 7.85 7.33 5.24
CA VAL A 299 8.18 8.67 4.75
C VAL A 299 7.35 9.02 3.52
N PRO A 300 6.88 10.28 3.40
CA PRO A 300 6.24 10.76 2.18
C PRO A 300 7.21 10.77 1.00
N PRO A 301 6.70 10.86 -0.24
CA PRO A 301 7.55 11.02 -1.41
C PRO A 301 8.37 12.31 -1.30
N ALA A 302 9.66 12.22 -1.62
CA ALA A 302 10.58 13.35 -1.61
C ALA A 302 10.19 14.42 -2.64
N LEU A 303 9.72 13.98 -3.81
CA LEU A 303 9.06 14.82 -4.81
C LEU A 303 7.54 14.70 -4.64
N PRO A 304 6.87 15.68 -4.00
CA PRO A 304 5.42 15.71 -3.98
C PRO A 304 4.87 15.83 -5.40
N ALA A 305 3.75 15.15 -5.63
CA ALA A 305 3.08 15.13 -6.91
C ALA A 305 2.35 16.45 -7.25
N ALA A 306 1.80 17.13 -6.25
CA ALA A 306 1.37 18.52 -6.39
C ALA A 306 2.58 19.45 -6.24
N ALA A 307 2.62 20.51 -7.05
CA ALA A 307 3.66 21.53 -6.94
C ALA A 307 3.72 22.08 -5.50
N GLY A 308 4.87 21.92 -4.86
CA GLY A 308 5.05 22.22 -3.45
C GLY A 308 6.49 22.00 -3.01
N ARG A 309 6.83 22.43 -1.80
CA ARG A 309 8.14 22.13 -1.22
C ARG A 309 8.24 20.63 -0.91
N PRO A 310 9.43 20.02 -1.02
CA PRO A 310 9.66 18.65 -0.60
C PRO A 310 9.10 18.38 0.80
N HIS A 311 8.47 17.22 1.01
CA HIS A 311 7.99 16.82 2.33
C HIS A 311 9.13 16.48 3.30
N SER A 312 10.36 16.32 2.79
CA SER A 312 11.54 16.14 3.61
C SER A 312 12.80 16.60 2.88
N ASP A 313 13.85 16.86 3.64
CA ASP A 313 15.19 17.11 3.14
C ASP A 313 15.91 15.78 2.95
N VAL A 314 16.42 15.52 1.74
CA VAL A 314 17.14 14.26 1.43
C VAL A 314 18.40 14.12 2.28
N GLY A 315 19.05 15.23 2.64
CA GLY A 315 20.19 15.25 3.56
C GLY A 315 19.85 14.73 4.95
N LEU A 316 18.70 15.13 5.49
CA LEU A 316 18.21 14.63 6.78
C LEU A 316 17.90 13.12 6.73
N LEU A 317 17.31 12.63 5.63
CA LEU A 317 17.07 11.20 5.44
C LEU A 317 18.39 10.43 5.32
N ALA A 318 19.32 10.93 4.49
CA ALA A 318 20.66 10.34 4.33
C ALA A 318 21.44 10.29 5.63
N GLY A 319 21.28 11.30 6.51
CA GLY A 319 21.87 11.32 7.84
C GLY A 319 21.35 10.24 8.80
N LEU A 320 20.24 9.57 8.48
CA LEU A 320 19.73 8.40 9.21
C LEU A 320 20.13 7.07 8.54
N GLY A 321 20.76 7.12 7.36
CA GLY A 321 21.26 5.93 6.67
C GLY A 321 22.21 5.12 7.55
N GLY A 322 22.02 3.81 7.61
CA GLY A 322 22.79 2.90 8.48
C GLY A 322 22.41 2.93 9.97
N GLU A 323 21.61 3.91 10.41
CA GLU A 323 21.07 3.95 11.78
C GLU A 323 19.69 3.32 11.86
N VAL A 324 18.87 3.53 10.82
CA VAL A 324 17.58 2.87 10.62
C VAL A 324 17.71 1.73 9.61
N GLU A 325 16.78 0.79 9.66
CA GLU A 325 16.75 -0.38 8.78
C GLU A 325 16.31 -0.03 7.37
N GLY A 326 15.43 0.96 7.23
CA GLY A 326 15.01 1.44 5.93
C GLY A 326 13.90 2.49 5.97
N PHE A 327 13.52 2.92 4.77
CA PHE A 327 12.54 3.96 4.51
C PHE A 327 11.42 3.39 3.65
N SER A 328 10.23 3.27 4.23
CA SER A 328 8.99 2.93 3.51
C SER A 328 8.47 4.19 2.85
N VAL A 329 8.79 4.39 1.57
CA VAL A 329 8.46 5.62 0.84
C VAL A 329 7.06 5.50 0.24
N MET A 330 6.16 6.41 0.59
CA MET A 330 4.76 6.41 0.14
C MET A 330 4.63 6.94 -1.30
N THR A 331 5.24 6.25 -2.27
CA THR A 331 5.19 6.58 -3.72
C THR A 331 3.88 6.14 -4.38
N TYR A 332 2.76 6.54 -3.76
CA TYR A 332 1.40 6.40 -4.25
C TYR A 332 0.59 7.63 -3.81
N ASP A 333 -0.70 7.67 -4.14
CA ASP A 333 -1.57 8.84 -3.93
C ASP A 333 -1.08 10.11 -4.64
N HIS A 334 -0.52 9.98 -5.85
CA HIS A 334 0.05 11.06 -6.65
C HIS A 334 -0.85 12.32 -6.65
N LEU A 335 -2.04 12.27 -7.24
CA LEU A 335 -2.99 13.38 -7.15
C LEU A 335 -4.34 12.87 -6.65
N ALA A 336 -4.46 12.66 -5.34
CA ALA A 336 -5.76 12.39 -4.74
C ALA A 336 -6.77 13.50 -5.08
N ALA A 337 -8.03 13.15 -5.38
CA ALA A 337 -9.10 14.02 -5.91
C ALA A 337 -8.94 14.53 -7.37
N ILE A 338 -7.77 14.28 -7.95
CA ILE A 338 -7.35 14.30 -9.36
C ILE A 338 -7.73 13.07 -10.20
N PRO A 339 -8.73 12.99 -11.11
CA PRO A 339 -8.91 11.77 -11.88
C PRO A 339 -7.65 11.44 -12.71
N GLY A 340 -6.92 10.42 -12.28
CA GLY A 340 -5.60 10.10 -12.79
C GLY A 340 -5.03 8.83 -12.14
N PRO A 341 -3.86 8.38 -12.63
CA PRO A 341 -3.11 7.25 -12.06
C PRO A 341 -2.79 7.45 -10.58
N ASN A 342 -2.72 6.35 -9.84
CA ASN A 342 -2.41 6.35 -8.42
C ASN A 342 -0.92 6.66 -8.16
N ALA A 343 -0.04 6.11 -9.00
CA ALA A 343 1.41 6.13 -8.82
C ALA A 343 2.15 6.09 -10.18
N PRO A 344 2.18 7.17 -10.97
CA PRO A 344 2.81 7.16 -12.29
C PRO A 344 4.27 6.71 -12.24
N LEU A 345 4.68 5.80 -13.13
CA LEU A 345 6.07 5.31 -13.20
C LEU A 345 7.12 6.45 -13.28
N PRO A 346 6.98 7.48 -14.14
CA PRO A 346 7.97 8.55 -14.20
C PRO A 346 8.12 9.33 -12.90
N TRP A 347 7.03 9.45 -12.13
CA TRP A 347 7.08 10.12 -10.82
C TRP A 347 7.72 9.24 -9.74
N MET A 348 7.42 7.93 -9.75
CA MET A 348 8.10 6.98 -8.87
C MET A 348 9.61 6.96 -9.13
N GLU A 349 10.01 6.91 -10.41
CA GLU A 349 11.40 6.97 -10.84
C GLU A 349 12.08 8.29 -10.45
N ALA A 350 11.41 9.43 -10.64
CA ALA A 350 11.95 10.72 -10.22
C ALA A 350 12.19 10.79 -8.70
N ASN A 351 11.31 10.18 -7.89
CA ASN A 351 11.53 10.05 -6.44
C ASN A 351 12.75 9.19 -6.11
N LEU A 352 12.88 8.03 -6.77
CA LEU A 352 14.04 7.14 -6.60
C LEU A 352 15.34 7.86 -6.97
N LYS A 353 15.37 8.54 -8.11
CA LYS A 353 16.50 9.34 -8.55
C LYS A 353 16.91 10.37 -7.51
N LEU A 354 15.95 11.16 -7.00
CA LEU A 354 16.24 12.17 -5.99
C LEU A 354 16.79 11.56 -4.68
N LEU A 355 16.23 10.43 -4.25
CA LEU A 355 16.63 9.76 -3.01
C LEU A 355 18.01 9.08 -3.12
N LEU A 356 18.34 8.49 -4.26
CA LEU A 356 19.50 7.61 -4.44
C LEU A 356 20.69 8.27 -5.13
N GLU A 357 20.47 9.32 -5.92
CA GLU A 357 21.55 10.07 -6.58
C GLU A 357 21.77 11.45 -5.93
N GLY A 358 20.87 11.85 -5.02
CA GLY A 358 20.87 13.14 -4.36
C GLY A 358 20.36 14.28 -5.25
N GLY A 359 20.02 15.40 -4.62
CA GLY A 359 19.62 16.61 -5.32
C GLY A 359 20.84 17.33 -5.91
N GLY A 360 21.15 17.08 -7.18
CA GLY A 360 22.01 17.98 -7.96
C GLY A 360 21.30 19.33 -8.07
N GLY A 361 21.77 20.34 -7.32
CA GLY A 361 21.18 21.67 -7.33
C GLY A 361 21.21 22.30 -8.72
N SER A 362 20.11 22.26 -9.46
CA SER A 362 19.87 23.20 -10.56
C SER A 362 19.38 24.52 -9.96
N GLY A 363 20.32 25.28 -9.40
CA GLY A 363 20.06 26.56 -8.74
C GLY A 363 21.34 27.34 -8.54
N GLY A 364 22.04 27.67 -9.62
CA GLY A 364 23.28 28.43 -9.58
C GLY A 364 23.64 29.02 -10.94
N SER A 365 23.14 30.23 -11.19
CA SER A 365 23.73 31.10 -12.21
C SER A 365 25.16 31.44 -11.81
N GLY A 366 26.12 31.04 -12.63
CA GLY A 366 27.38 31.75 -12.90
C GLY A 366 28.39 31.92 -11.76
N GLY A 367 29.54 31.25 -11.88
CA GLY A 367 30.75 31.59 -11.14
C GLY A 367 31.81 30.51 -11.23
N GLY A 368 32.72 30.63 -12.18
CA GLY A 368 33.82 29.68 -12.40
C GLY A 368 34.82 29.62 -11.25
N GLY A 369 35.40 28.44 -11.05
CA GLY A 369 36.52 28.22 -10.14
C GLY A 369 36.94 26.76 -10.18
N GLY A 370 38.01 26.46 -10.91
CA GLY A 370 38.57 25.11 -11.01
C GLY A 370 39.19 24.65 -9.69
N GLY A 371 38.75 23.50 -9.22
CA GLY A 371 39.38 22.74 -8.13
C GLY A 371 39.20 21.25 -8.39
N LYS A 372 40.30 20.52 -8.64
CA LYS A 372 40.30 19.06 -8.69
C LYS A 372 40.33 18.51 -7.26
N GLY A 373 39.35 17.65 -6.92
CA GLY A 373 39.50 16.65 -5.85
C GLY A 373 38.45 16.67 -4.74
N SER A 374 37.22 16.23 -5.05
CA SER A 374 36.38 15.41 -4.17
C SER A 374 35.21 14.88 -5.01
N SER A 375 34.89 13.59 -4.91
CA SER A 375 33.71 12.97 -5.50
C SER A 375 32.45 13.52 -4.82
N GLY A 376 32.06 14.73 -5.19
CA GLY A 376 30.96 15.49 -4.59
C GLY A 376 29.59 15.06 -5.10
N GLY A 377 29.18 13.84 -4.76
CA GLY A 377 27.76 13.48 -4.79
C GLY A 377 27.04 14.16 -3.63
N GLY A 378 25.87 14.73 -3.87
CA GLY A 378 25.01 15.22 -2.78
C GLY A 378 24.62 14.08 -1.82
N PRO A 379 24.00 14.38 -0.67
CA PRO A 379 23.52 13.34 0.22
C PRO A 379 22.53 12.41 -0.51
N ALA A 380 22.75 11.10 -0.38
CA ALA A 380 21.98 10.06 -1.04
C ALA A 380 21.76 8.87 -0.08
N LEU A 381 20.69 8.13 -0.31
CA LEU A 381 20.37 6.89 0.39
C LEU A 381 20.95 5.67 -0.32
N GLU A 382 21.30 4.64 0.46
CA GLU A 382 21.65 3.34 -0.08
C GLU A 382 20.40 2.66 -0.66
N PRO A 383 20.43 2.11 -1.89
CA PRO A 383 19.28 1.48 -2.53
C PRO A 383 18.58 0.42 -1.65
N GLY A 384 19.37 -0.42 -0.98
CA GLY A 384 18.86 -1.47 -0.10
C GLY A 384 18.09 -0.98 1.14
N SER A 385 18.22 0.30 1.49
CA SER A 385 17.47 0.94 2.57
C SER A 385 16.16 1.57 2.12
N VAL A 386 15.90 1.70 0.82
CA VAL A 386 14.68 2.31 0.28
C VAL A 386 13.68 1.21 -0.06
N LEU A 387 12.44 1.35 0.39
CA LEU A 387 11.32 0.49 0.03
C LEU A 387 10.32 1.30 -0.80
N LEU A 388 10.17 0.95 -2.07
CA LEU A 388 9.26 1.59 -3.02
C LEU A 388 7.80 1.26 -2.66
N GLY A 389 7.01 2.28 -2.38
CA GLY A 389 5.61 2.16 -2.00
C GLY A 389 4.70 1.70 -3.14
N LEU A 390 3.88 0.70 -2.85
CA LEU A 390 2.89 0.12 -3.73
C LEU A 390 1.51 0.17 -3.07
N ASN A 391 0.53 0.77 -3.74
CA ASN A 391 -0.87 0.71 -3.35
C ASN A 391 -1.51 -0.60 -3.84
N PHE A 392 -2.26 -1.27 -2.97
CA PHE A 392 -3.14 -2.41 -3.26
C PHE A 392 -4.62 -2.01 -3.32
N TYR A 393 -4.90 -0.71 -3.18
CA TYR A 393 -6.18 -0.08 -3.44
C TYR A 393 -6.08 0.82 -4.68
N GLY A 394 -7.21 1.34 -5.12
CA GLY A 394 -7.29 2.35 -6.17
C GLY A 394 -8.29 3.43 -5.86
N TYR A 395 -8.60 4.26 -6.85
CA TYR A 395 -9.60 5.31 -6.75
C TYR A 395 -10.64 5.21 -7.85
N GLU A 396 -11.89 5.42 -7.48
CA GLU A 396 -12.98 5.64 -8.41
C GLU A 396 -13.46 7.07 -8.30
N PHE A 397 -13.37 7.78 -9.41
CA PHE A 397 -13.81 9.16 -9.57
C PHE A 397 -15.19 9.19 -10.20
N SER A 398 -16.08 10.03 -9.69
CA SER A 398 -17.42 10.21 -10.26
C SER A 398 -17.78 11.68 -10.45
N ARG A 399 -18.56 11.97 -11.50
CA ARG A 399 -19.22 13.28 -11.68
C ARG A 399 -20.57 13.10 -12.38
N PRO A 400 -21.52 14.05 -12.25
CA PRO A 400 -22.76 14.03 -13.03
C PRO A 400 -22.50 13.85 -14.54
N ASP A 401 -23.35 13.08 -15.23
CA ASP A 401 -23.27 13.00 -16.69
C ASP A 401 -23.70 14.32 -17.33
N ASP A 402 -23.12 14.66 -18.48
CA ASP A 402 -23.25 15.99 -19.09
C ASP A 402 -24.69 16.28 -19.62
N GLY A 403 -25.58 15.28 -19.57
CA GLY A 403 -27.01 15.38 -19.92
C GLY A 403 -27.97 15.30 -18.72
N ALA A 404 -27.47 15.41 -17.48
CA ALA A 404 -28.31 15.43 -16.28
C ALA A 404 -29.13 16.74 -16.19
N PRO A 405 -30.37 16.72 -15.64
CA PRO A 405 -31.20 17.91 -15.52
C PRO A 405 -30.49 19.07 -14.81
N ALA A 406 -30.75 20.30 -15.24
CA ALA A 406 -30.06 21.53 -14.82
C ALA A 406 -29.98 21.79 -13.31
N ALA A 407 -30.85 21.16 -12.50
CA ALA A 407 -30.75 21.19 -11.03
C ALA A 407 -29.44 20.58 -10.49
N ALA A 408 -28.82 19.66 -11.24
CA ALA A 408 -27.52 19.09 -10.91
C ALA A 408 -26.34 19.96 -11.38
N ALA A 409 -26.57 21.00 -12.19
CA ALA A 409 -25.55 21.86 -12.82
C ALA A 409 -25.26 23.15 -12.04
N ALA A 410 -25.93 23.37 -10.90
CA ALA A 410 -25.63 24.50 -10.01
C ALA A 410 -24.23 24.36 -9.38
N ALA A 411 -23.56 25.51 -9.19
CA ALA A 411 -22.15 25.68 -8.84
C ALA A 411 -21.58 24.60 -7.88
N GLY A 412 -20.85 23.62 -8.46
CA GLY A 412 -20.31 22.44 -7.76
C GLY A 412 -20.35 21.16 -8.61
N ALA A 413 -21.27 21.12 -9.57
CA ALA A 413 -21.55 20.01 -10.50
C ALA A 413 -20.38 19.47 -11.35
N ALA A 414 -19.37 20.30 -11.62
CA ALA A 414 -18.27 19.94 -12.53
C ALA A 414 -17.09 19.27 -11.82
N ARG A 415 -17.08 19.26 -10.48
CA ARG A 415 -15.98 18.72 -9.69
C ARG A 415 -16.14 17.20 -9.55
N TRP A 416 -15.05 16.47 -9.78
CA TRP A 416 -15.01 15.05 -9.53
C TRP A 416 -15.06 14.80 -8.02
N SER A 417 -15.96 13.91 -7.58
CA SER A 417 -15.81 13.21 -6.30
C SER A 417 -14.91 12.00 -6.51
N PHE A 418 -14.32 11.48 -5.44
CA PHE A 418 -13.53 10.25 -5.51
C PHE A 418 -13.74 9.42 -4.24
N ASP A 419 -13.70 8.11 -4.41
CA ASP A 419 -13.75 7.12 -3.33
C ASP A 419 -12.59 6.15 -3.48
N ALA A 420 -12.00 5.73 -2.37
CA ALA A 420 -11.07 4.60 -2.37
C ALA A 420 -11.82 3.31 -2.76
N VAL A 421 -11.14 2.45 -3.51
CA VAL A 421 -11.68 1.18 -4.00
C VAL A 421 -10.71 0.05 -3.72
N VAL A 422 -11.24 -1.02 -3.14
CA VAL A 422 -10.54 -2.30 -2.94
C VAL A 422 -10.88 -3.27 -4.08
N ALA A 423 -10.11 -4.35 -4.21
CA ALA A 423 -10.24 -5.31 -5.31
C ALA A 423 -11.64 -5.90 -5.44
N GLU A 424 -12.35 -6.15 -4.34
CA GLU A 424 -13.71 -6.71 -4.39
C GLU A 424 -14.65 -5.81 -5.22
N ARG A 425 -14.68 -4.49 -4.91
CA ARG A 425 -15.49 -3.52 -5.63
C ARG A 425 -15.00 -3.34 -7.08
N PHE A 426 -13.69 -3.32 -7.31
CA PHE A 426 -13.12 -3.23 -8.66
C PHE A 426 -13.51 -4.44 -9.52
N LEU A 427 -13.26 -5.66 -9.06
CA LEU A 427 -13.56 -6.90 -9.78
C LEU A 427 -15.07 -7.09 -9.98
N SER A 428 -15.90 -6.68 -9.02
CA SER A 428 -17.36 -6.65 -9.16
C SER A 428 -17.81 -5.71 -10.29
N ALA A 429 -17.22 -4.51 -10.36
CA ALA A 429 -17.48 -3.56 -11.44
C ALA A 429 -17.05 -4.14 -12.80
N LEU A 430 -15.88 -4.78 -12.89
CA LEU A 430 -15.42 -5.42 -14.12
C LEU A 430 -16.34 -6.57 -14.55
N ALA A 431 -16.76 -7.43 -13.61
CA ALA A 431 -17.61 -8.57 -13.93
C ALA A 431 -18.97 -8.15 -14.48
N ARG A 432 -19.56 -7.13 -13.84
CA ARG A 432 -20.89 -6.64 -14.17
C ARG A 432 -20.90 -5.75 -15.40
N LEU A 433 -19.93 -4.85 -15.53
CA LEU A 433 -19.93 -3.80 -16.55
C LEU A 433 -19.12 -4.17 -17.80
N GLN A 434 -18.10 -5.02 -17.63
CA GLN A 434 -17.11 -5.38 -18.65
C GLN A 434 -16.64 -4.15 -19.44
N PRO A 435 -16.17 -3.08 -18.75
CA PRO A 435 -15.70 -1.89 -19.46
C PRO A 435 -14.42 -2.20 -20.22
N ALA A 436 -14.12 -1.43 -21.25
CA ALA A 436 -12.78 -1.46 -21.83
C ALA A 436 -11.76 -1.02 -20.76
N LEU A 437 -10.77 -1.87 -20.51
CA LEU A 437 -9.58 -1.52 -19.72
C LEU A 437 -8.58 -0.84 -20.67
N ALA A 438 -8.29 0.42 -20.41
CA ALA A 438 -7.28 1.17 -21.15
C ALA A 438 -5.97 1.13 -20.38
N TRP A 439 -4.86 0.86 -21.07
CA TRP A 439 -3.51 0.95 -20.54
C TRP A 439 -2.94 2.35 -20.79
N ASP A 440 -2.53 3.03 -19.73
CA ASP A 440 -1.72 4.23 -19.80
C ASP A 440 -0.24 3.83 -19.89
N GLY A 441 0.34 3.99 -21.08
CA GLY A 441 1.71 3.58 -21.38
C GLY A 441 2.79 4.35 -20.62
N GLU A 442 2.51 5.62 -20.27
CA GLU A 442 3.43 6.47 -19.53
C GLU A 442 3.31 6.18 -18.04
N ALA A 443 2.09 6.17 -17.50
CA ALA A 443 1.89 5.92 -16.07
C ALA A 443 2.13 4.45 -15.67
N GLY A 444 2.00 3.51 -16.61
CA GLY A 444 2.08 2.08 -16.32
C GLY A 444 0.90 1.59 -15.49
N GLU A 445 -0.31 2.08 -15.77
CA GLU A 445 -1.55 1.75 -15.06
C GLU A 445 -2.70 1.46 -16.02
N HIS A 446 -3.58 0.56 -15.59
CA HIS A 446 -4.87 0.41 -16.24
C HIS A 446 -5.90 1.36 -15.62
N TYR A 447 -6.84 1.80 -16.45
CA TYR A 447 -8.04 2.48 -16.00
C TYR A 447 -9.25 2.09 -16.84
N ALA A 448 -10.45 2.27 -16.28
CA ALA A 448 -11.71 2.10 -17.01
C ALA A 448 -12.57 3.36 -16.92
N LYS A 449 -13.29 3.64 -18.00
CA LYS A 449 -14.30 4.71 -18.11
C LYS A 449 -15.67 4.07 -18.31
N PHE A 450 -16.65 4.43 -17.50
CA PHE A 450 -18.01 3.92 -17.64
C PHE A 450 -19.06 4.93 -17.14
N LYS A 451 -20.33 4.65 -17.43
CA LYS A 451 -21.47 5.41 -16.92
C LYS A 451 -22.30 4.50 -16.03
N GLU A 452 -22.71 5.01 -14.87
CA GLU A 452 -23.54 4.27 -13.92
C GLU A 452 -24.27 5.22 -12.98
N GLY A 453 -25.57 4.98 -12.78
CA GLY A 453 -26.41 5.78 -11.87
C GLY A 453 -26.46 7.26 -12.27
N GLY A 454 -26.54 7.55 -13.57
CA GLY A 454 -26.53 8.94 -14.08
C GLY A 454 -25.20 9.68 -13.93
N LYS A 455 -24.12 8.99 -13.54
CA LYS A 455 -22.78 9.57 -13.36
C LYS A 455 -21.79 9.00 -14.37
N ARG A 456 -20.86 9.84 -14.81
CA ARG A 456 -19.62 9.39 -15.46
C ARG A 456 -18.63 8.98 -14.38
N ARG A 457 -18.00 7.83 -14.57
CA ARG A 457 -17.04 7.25 -13.64
C ARG A 457 -15.71 6.93 -14.33
N ARG A 458 -14.63 7.10 -13.59
CA ARG A 458 -13.27 6.66 -13.96
C ARG A 458 -12.70 5.88 -12.79
N ILE A 459 -12.23 4.67 -13.03
CA ILE A 459 -11.62 3.84 -12.00
C ILE A 459 -10.17 3.55 -12.37
N TYR A 460 -9.26 3.78 -11.42
CA TYR A 460 -7.86 3.43 -11.49
C TYR A 460 -7.61 2.44 -10.36
N PHE A 461 -7.24 1.21 -10.67
CA PHE A 461 -6.94 0.18 -9.68
C PHE A 461 -5.71 -0.60 -10.15
N PRO A 462 -4.77 -0.96 -9.26
CA PRO A 462 -3.63 -1.78 -9.61
C PRO A 462 -4.07 -3.08 -10.30
N THR A 463 -3.36 -3.48 -11.34
CA THR A 463 -3.54 -4.74 -12.06
C THR A 463 -2.25 -5.53 -11.98
N PRO A 464 -2.24 -6.85 -12.27
CA PRO A 464 -0.99 -7.59 -12.27
C PRO A 464 0.04 -7.00 -13.24
N ALA A 465 -0.39 -6.45 -14.38
CA ALA A 465 0.48 -5.73 -15.31
C ALA A 465 1.12 -4.47 -14.68
N SER A 466 0.33 -3.64 -13.99
CA SER A 466 0.83 -2.41 -13.36
C SER A 466 1.73 -2.72 -12.16
N LEU A 467 1.43 -3.77 -11.41
CA LEU A 467 2.28 -4.25 -10.31
C LEU A 467 3.60 -4.81 -10.84
N ALA A 468 3.56 -5.62 -11.91
CA ALA A 468 4.75 -6.15 -12.56
C ALA A 468 5.69 -5.03 -13.05
N ALA A 469 5.14 -3.93 -13.58
CA ALA A 469 5.93 -2.78 -14.00
C ALA A 469 6.65 -2.10 -12.82
N ARG A 470 6.01 -1.98 -11.66
CA ARG A 470 6.62 -1.40 -10.45
C ARG A 470 7.64 -2.33 -9.80
N VAL A 471 7.38 -3.64 -9.81
CA VAL A 471 8.35 -4.65 -9.38
C VAL A 471 9.59 -4.62 -10.28
N ALA A 472 9.42 -4.41 -11.60
CA ALA A 472 10.54 -4.24 -12.53
C ALA A 472 11.34 -2.96 -12.22
N LEU A 473 10.66 -1.83 -11.98
CA LEU A 473 11.32 -0.58 -11.56
C LEU A 473 12.12 -0.77 -10.26
N ALA A 474 11.55 -1.44 -9.26
CA ALA A 474 12.26 -1.72 -8.01
C ALA A 474 13.51 -2.60 -8.21
N ARG A 475 13.45 -3.59 -9.11
CA ARG A 475 14.61 -4.41 -9.49
C ARG A 475 15.70 -3.60 -10.18
N GLU A 476 15.30 -2.73 -11.11
CA GLU A 476 16.22 -1.87 -11.86
C GLU A 476 17.01 -0.93 -10.94
N TRP A 477 16.32 -0.33 -9.97
CA TRP A 477 16.93 0.59 -9.00
C TRP A 477 17.55 -0.09 -7.78
N GLY A 478 17.45 -1.42 -7.66
CA GLY A 478 18.01 -2.18 -6.53
C GLY A 478 17.36 -1.88 -5.18
N VAL A 479 16.12 -1.38 -5.18
CA VAL A 479 15.35 -1.04 -3.96
C VAL A 479 14.42 -2.17 -3.53
N GLY A 480 13.92 -2.12 -2.30
CA GLY A 480 12.85 -3.00 -1.83
C GLY A 480 11.44 -2.49 -2.20
N LEU A 481 10.42 -3.14 -1.64
CA LEU A 481 9.00 -2.82 -1.82
C LEU A 481 8.33 -2.62 -0.46
N SER A 482 7.39 -1.66 -0.37
CA SER A 482 6.45 -1.54 0.74
C SER A 482 5.01 -1.50 0.24
N ILE A 483 4.14 -2.37 0.77
CA ILE A 483 2.78 -2.58 0.23
C ILE A 483 1.73 -2.06 1.21
N TRP A 484 0.95 -1.07 0.77
CA TRP A 484 -0.23 -0.57 1.46
C TRP A 484 -1.53 -0.96 0.74
N GLU A 485 -2.38 -1.82 1.29
CA GLU A 485 -2.09 -2.82 2.32
C GLU A 485 -2.63 -4.19 1.88
N LEU A 486 -2.19 -5.27 2.53
CA LEU A 486 -2.40 -6.61 1.98
C LEU A 486 -3.88 -6.94 1.75
N GLY A 487 -4.78 -6.54 2.63
CA GLY A 487 -6.20 -6.87 2.55
C GLY A 487 -7.01 -6.11 1.48
N GLN A 488 -6.41 -5.22 0.68
CA GLN A 488 -7.11 -4.44 -0.33
C GLN A 488 -6.94 -4.95 -1.76
N GLY A 489 -5.87 -5.72 -2.02
CA GLY A 489 -5.45 -6.18 -3.34
C GLY A 489 -6.17 -7.44 -3.83
N MET A 490 -5.55 -8.16 -4.77
CA MET A 490 -6.02 -9.44 -5.29
C MET A 490 -4.94 -10.52 -5.13
N GLU A 491 -5.33 -11.78 -5.00
CA GLU A 491 -4.40 -12.89 -4.75
C GLU A 491 -3.37 -13.07 -5.87
N ALA A 492 -3.73 -12.78 -7.12
CA ALA A 492 -2.80 -12.82 -8.25
C ALA A 492 -1.59 -11.87 -8.08
N PHE A 493 -1.68 -10.84 -7.24
CA PHE A 493 -0.53 -9.95 -6.99
C PHE A 493 0.65 -10.67 -6.33
N PHE A 494 0.38 -11.66 -5.48
CA PHE A 494 1.44 -12.38 -4.77
C PHE A 494 2.27 -13.25 -5.71
N ASP A 495 1.76 -13.60 -6.90
CA ASP A 495 2.55 -14.34 -7.88
C ASP A 495 3.69 -13.52 -8.47
N LEU A 496 3.66 -12.20 -8.32
CA LEU A 496 4.70 -11.29 -8.80
C LEU A 496 5.80 -11.02 -7.76
N LEU A 497 5.57 -11.41 -6.49
CA LEU A 497 6.44 -11.17 -5.34
C LEU A 497 7.39 -12.34 -5.05
#